data_AF-A0A1L9VTX8-F1
#
_entry.id   AF-A0A1L9VTX8-F1
#
_cell.length_a   1.000
_cell.length_b   1.000
_cell.length_c   1.000
_cell.angle_alpha   90.00
_cell.angle_beta   90.00
_cell.angle_gamma   90.00
#
_symmetry.space_group_name_H-M   'P 1'
#
loop_
_entity.id
_entity.type
_entity.pdbx_description
1 polymer ?
#
loop_
_entity_poly.entity_id
_entity_poly.type
_entity_poly.pdbx_seq_one_letter_code
_entity_poly.pdbx_strand_id
1 'polypeptide(L)'
;MYAHGIRLLLSRRQSVAETKENHRWAQDIIEADIKGRWVVQREILVKGEVQSLCIELMVLGMDGEPDFGGCEAEGKGNKVEKKEGQLAAYKAELQRLNDDYWQHKQHLWRLETNTPLGAVGRAYEACRQKPNWYLSEWLCRDCAGRGRCYRRKCGCCEKARETEREWKHGHCTSACRCCIQSKECSTQDKVTVEDELEVVPFDLVAYKTPYNVRMFREYIWGMG
;
A
#
# COMPACT_ATOMS: atom_id res chain seq x y z
N MET A 1 6.27 9.58 -56.97
CA MET A 1 6.59 10.22 -55.67
C MET A 1 5.50 9.87 -54.67
N TYR A 2 5.88 9.11 -53.64
CA TYR A 2 5.30 9.07 -52.29
C TYR A 2 3.79 9.32 -52.09
N ALA A 3 2.97 8.27 -52.22
CA ALA A 3 1.60 8.29 -51.66
C ALA A 3 1.00 6.90 -51.37
N HIS A 4 1.80 5.86 -51.11
CA HIS A 4 1.25 4.51 -50.84
C HIS A 4 1.86 3.78 -49.63
N GLY A 5 2.65 4.47 -48.80
CA GLY A 5 3.37 3.87 -47.66
C GLY A 5 2.85 4.22 -46.27
N ILE A 6 1.70 4.90 -46.13
CA ILE A 6 1.19 5.38 -44.81
C ILE A 6 -0.26 4.91 -44.58
N ARG A 7 -0.51 3.61 -44.74
CA ARG A 7 -1.81 3.02 -44.35
C ARG A 7 -1.74 1.61 -43.77
N LEU A 8 -0.56 1.20 -43.28
CA LEU A 8 -0.34 -0.12 -42.64
C LEU A 8 0.08 -0.06 -41.17
N LEU A 9 0.15 1.14 -40.56
CA LEU A 9 0.56 1.28 -39.15
C LEU A 9 -0.60 1.32 -38.14
N LEU A 10 -1.86 1.27 -38.59
CA LEU A 10 -3.03 1.35 -37.70
C LEU A 10 -3.73 0.00 -37.43
N SER A 11 -3.15 -1.12 -37.88
CA SER A 11 -3.75 -2.45 -37.67
C SER A 11 -2.68 -3.54 -37.53
N ARG A 12 -1.56 -3.26 -36.85
CA ARG A 12 -0.68 -4.36 -36.45
C ARG A 12 -1.34 -5.06 -35.25
N ARG A 13 -1.91 -6.23 -35.49
CA ARG A 13 -2.38 -7.12 -34.42
C ARG A 13 -1.18 -7.43 -33.52
N GLN A 14 -1.28 -7.14 -32.24
CA GLN A 14 -0.21 -7.45 -31.29
C GLN A 14 0.11 -8.94 -31.35
N SER A 15 1.40 -9.27 -31.26
CA SER A 15 1.80 -10.67 -31.17
C SER A 15 1.40 -11.24 -29.81
N VAL A 16 1.22 -12.56 -29.73
CA VAL A 16 0.93 -13.23 -28.44
C VAL A 16 2.03 -12.97 -27.41
N ALA A 17 3.29 -12.85 -27.85
CA ALA A 17 4.42 -12.52 -26.98
C ALA A 17 4.30 -11.09 -26.43
N GLU A 18 4.04 -10.12 -27.30
CA GLU A 18 3.84 -8.71 -26.92
C GLU A 18 2.67 -8.53 -25.96
N THR A 19 1.56 -9.24 -26.16
CA THR A 19 0.43 -9.23 -25.21
C THR A 19 0.83 -9.77 -23.84
N LYS A 20 1.61 -10.85 -23.78
CA LYS A 20 2.09 -11.42 -22.51
C LYS A 20 3.06 -10.47 -21.79
N GLU A 21 3.94 -9.79 -22.52
CA GLU A 21 4.85 -8.79 -21.96
C GLU A 21 4.07 -7.60 -21.37
N ASN A 22 3.08 -7.08 -22.11
CA ASN A 22 2.21 -6.01 -21.61
C ASN A 22 1.45 -6.39 -20.34
N HIS A 23 0.95 -7.62 -20.27
CA HIS A 23 0.26 -8.12 -19.10
C HIS A 23 1.20 -8.30 -17.90
N ARG A 24 2.43 -8.77 -18.14
CA ARG A 24 3.46 -8.88 -17.09
C ARG A 24 3.81 -7.51 -16.52
N TRP A 25 4.11 -6.55 -17.40
CA TRP A 25 4.37 -5.17 -16.98
C TRP A 25 3.20 -4.58 -16.18
N ALA A 26 1.96 -4.81 -16.64
CA ALA A 26 0.78 -4.33 -15.93
C ALA A 26 0.64 -4.96 -14.55
N GLN A 27 0.97 -6.25 -14.43
CA GLN A 27 0.98 -6.93 -13.14
C GLN A 27 2.01 -6.30 -12.21
N ASP A 28 3.26 -6.14 -12.67
CA ASP A 28 4.35 -5.54 -11.89
C ASP A 28 3.97 -4.13 -11.40
N ILE A 29 3.33 -3.31 -12.25
CA ILE A 29 2.84 -1.97 -11.89
C ILE A 29 1.75 -2.00 -10.82
N ILE A 30 0.80 -2.95 -10.91
CA ILE A 30 -0.29 -3.06 -9.93
C ILE A 30 0.24 -3.55 -8.59
N GLU A 31 1.10 -4.57 -8.60
CA GLU A 31 1.78 -5.08 -7.40
C GLU A 31 2.63 -3.98 -6.75
N ALA A 32 3.33 -3.18 -7.57
CA ALA A 32 4.09 -2.04 -7.09
C ALA A 32 3.17 -1.01 -6.39
N ASP A 33 2.04 -0.65 -7.00
CA ASP A 33 1.09 0.29 -6.39
C ASP A 33 0.52 -0.22 -5.05
N ILE A 34 0.22 -1.52 -4.95
CA ILE A 34 -0.21 -2.15 -3.69
C ILE A 34 0.90 -2.11 -2.64
N LYS A 35 2.14 -2.44 -3.02
CA LYS A 35 3.31 -2.40 -2.12
C LYS A 35 3.60 -0.99 -1.61
N GLY A 36 3.59 0.02 -2.48
CA GLY A 36 3.79 1.41 -2.09
C GLY A 36 2.76 1.89 -1.08
N ARG A 37 1.48 1.55 -1.29
CA ARG A 37 0.41 1.82 -0.32
C ARG A 37 0.62 1.09 1.00
N TRP A 38 1.05 -0.18 0.96
CA TRP A 38 1.32 -0.95 2.17
C TRP A 38 2.42 -0.31 3.02
N VAL A 39 3.54 0.05 2.40
CA VAL A 39 4.69 0.68 3.09
C VAL A 39 4.27 1.99 3.76
N VAL A 40 3.58 2.87 3.02
CA VAL A 40 3.12 4.15 3.55
C VAL A 40 2.10 3.97 4.69
N GLN A 41 1.17 3.03 4.56
CA GLN A 41 0.19 2.74 5.60
C GLN A 41 0.83 2.18 6.87
N ARG A 42 1.84 1.31 6.73
CA ARG A 42 2.62 0.79 7.86
C ARG A 42 3.43 1.90 8.52
N GLU A 43 4.06 2.77 7.76
CA GLU A 43 4.81 3.93 8.29
C GLU A 43 3.90 4.83 9.15
N ILE A 44 2.70 5.14 8.67
CA ILE A 44 1.71 5.94 9.41
C ILE A 44 1.28 5.26 10.71
N LEU A 45 0.99 3.96 10.65
CA LEU A 45 0.64 3.18 11.85
C LEU A 45 1.77 3.27 12.88
N VAL A 46 3.00 2.93 12.49
CA VAL A 46 4.15 2.87 13.39
C VAL A 46 4.48 4.25 13.96
N LYS A 47 4.37 5.33 13.17
CA LYS A 47 4.50 6.71 13.67
C LYS A 47 3.48 7.02 14.79
N GLY A 48 2.23 6.58 14.61
CA GLY A 48 1.19 6.71 15.63
C GLY A 48 1.55 5.94 16.91
N GLU A 49 2.05 4.72 16.80
CA GLU A 49 2.48 3.91 17.95
C GLU A 49 3.68 4.53 18.69
N VAL A 50 4.65 5.07 17.96
CA VAL A 50 5.80 5.80 18.54
C VAL A 50 5.32 7.03 19.31
N GLN A 51 4.41 7.80 18.74
CA GLN A 51 3.87 8.99 19.41
C GLN A 51 3.12 8.62 20.69
N SER A 52 2.28 7.58 20.65
CA SER A 52 1.57 7.07 21.82
C SER A 52 2.54 6.60 22.92
N LEU A 53 3.56 5.81 22.58
CA LEU A 53 4.56 5.34 23.54
C LEU A 53 5.39 6.49 24.15
N CYS A 54 5.77 7.49 23.34
CA CYS A 54 6.49 8.66 23.84
C CYS A 54 5.66 9.43 24.87
N ILE A 55 4.37 9.66 24.61
CA ILE A 55 3.46 10.32 25.56
C ILE A 55 3.36 9.49 26.85
N GLU A 56 3.18 8.17 26.74
CA GLU A 56 3.08 7.30 27.91
C GLU A 56 4.36 7.28 28.76
N LEU A 57 5.54 7.30 28.13
CA LEU A 57 6.81 7.36 28.84
C LEU A 57 7.04 8.71 29.53
N MET A 58 6.65 9.82 28.88
CA MET A 58 6.71 11.15 29.50
C MET A 58 5.85 11.23 30.76
N VAL A 59 4.61 10.71 30.71
CA VAL A 59 3.72 10.68 31.88
C VAL A 59 4.33 9.86 33.03
N LEU A 60 4.95 8.71 32.73
CA LEU A 60 5.57 7.86 33.76
C LEU A 60 6.82 8.49 34.41
N GLY A 61 7.48 9.44 33.73
CA GLY A 61 8.65 10.16 34.23
C GLY A 61 8.34 11.43 35.04
N MET A 62 7.07 11.87 35.08
CA MET A 62 6.65 13.08 35.80
C MET A 62 6.14 12.81 37.24
N ASP A 63 6.12 11.55 37.70
CA ASP A 63 5.78 11.18 39.08
C ASP A 63 6.91 11.50 40.07
N GLY A 64 7.33 12.77 40.12
CA GLY A 64 8.20 13.29 41.16
C GLY A 64 7.37 13.99 42.24
N GLU A 65 6.95 13.26 43.27
CA GLU A 65 6.62 13.79 44.61
C GLU A 65 7.05 12.75 45.68
N PRO A 66 7.38 13.20 46.90
CA PRO A 66 8.34 12.55 47.79
C PRO A 66 7.73 11.41 48.63
N ASP A 67 8.62 10.45 48.88
CA ASP A 67 8.62 9.32 49.80
C ASP A 67 7.58 9.33 50.96
N PHE A 68 6.75 8.29 51.00
CA PHE A 68 6.43 7.60 52.26
C PHE A 68 6.09 6.12 52.03
N GLY A 69 7.13 5.28 51.95
CA GLY A 69 7.08 3.89 52.41
C GLY A 69 6.42 2.82 51.51
N GLY A 70 7.25 1.84 51.11
CA GLY A 70 6.83 0.44 51.03
C GLY A 70 6.47 -0.13 49.65
N CYS A 71 7.41 -0.91 49.10
CA CYS A 71 7.20 -2.11 48.28
C CYS A 71 6.42 -2.06 46.93
N GLU A 72 6.75 -1.19 45.97
CA GLU A 72 6.30 -1.37 44.56
C GLU A 72 7.36 -1.01 43.47
N ALA A 73 8.64 -0.89 43.82
CA ALA A 73 9.67 -0.43 42.89
C ALA A 73 10.00 -1.42 41.74
N GLU A 74 9.87 -2.73 41.97
CA GLU A 74 10.28 -3.77 40.99
C GLU A 74 9.36 -3.84 39.75
N GLY A 75 8.07 -3.47 39.88
CA GLY A 75 7.10 -3.51 38.78
C GLY A 75 7.17 -2.31 37.83
N LYS A 76 7.57 -1.13 38.35
CA LYS A 76 7.63 0.12 37.56
C LYS A 76 8.81 0.13 36.60
N GLY A 77 9.99 -0.33 37.04
CA GLY A 77 11.20 -0.42 36.21
C GLY A 77 11.04 -1.34 35.00
N ASN A 78 10.52 -2.55 35.21
CA ASN A 78 10.28 -3.54 34.14
C ASN A 78 9.27 -3.03 33.08
N LYS A 79 8.25 -2.27 33.51
CA LYS A 79 7.27 -1.68 32.58
C LYS A 79 7.87 -0.58 31.70
N VAL A 80 8.76 0.25 32.26
CA VAL A 80 9.47 1.30 31.50
C VAL A 80 10.43 0.67 30.51
N GLU A 81 11.27 -0.27 30.96
CA GLU A 81 12.23 -0.98 30.10
C GLU A 81 11.54 -1.68 28.92
N LYS A 82 10.39 -2.34 29.17
CA LYS A 82 9.59 -2.95 28.11
C LYS A 82 9.11 -1.94 27.06
N LYS A 83 8.62 -0.76 27.50
CA LYS A 83 8.15 0.30 26.59
C LYS A 83 9.29 0.94 25.81
N GLU A 84 10.45 1.11 26.45
CA GLU A 84 11.66 1.58 25.78
C GLU A 84 12.14 0.58 24.71
N GLY A 85 12.10 -0.72 25.01
CA GLY A 85 12.36 -1.78 24.04
C GLY A 85 11.38 -1.75 22.85
N GLN A 86 10.08 -1.55 23.11
CA GLN A 86 9.07 -1.39 22.05
C GLN A 86 9.32 -0.14 21.21
N LEU A 87 9.65 0.98 21.84
CA LEU A 87 9.98 2.23 21.16
C LEU A 87 11.22 2.07 20.27
N ALA A 88 12.26 1.39 20.75
CA ALA A 88 13.44 1.08 19.96
C ALA A 88 13.10 0.19 18.75
N ALA A 89 12.26 -0.84 18.94
CA ALA A 89 11.81 -1.70 17.86
C ALA A 89 11.03 -0.94 16.78
N TYR A 90 10.11 -0.05 17.17
CA TYR A 90 9.37 0.77 16.21
C TYR A 90 10.25 1.80 15.50
N LYS A 91 11.23 2.40 16.18
CA LYS A 91 12.22 3.28 15.52
C LYS A 91 13.03 2.52 14.47
N ALA A 92 13.47 1.31 14.78
CA ALA A 92 14.16 0.44 13.83
C ALA A 92 13.24 0.07 12.64
N GLU A 93 11.97 -0.21 12.90
CA GLU A 93 10.99 -0.48 11.85
C GLU A 93 10.76 0.74 10.94
N LEU A 94 10.67 1.95 11.49
CA LEU A 94 10.55 3.19 10.69
C LEU A 94 11.75 3.40 9.78
N GLN A 95 12.96 3.11 10.26
CA GLN A 95 14.16 3.19 9.44
C GLN A 95 14.07 2.21 8.26
N ARG A 96 13.72 0.95 8.53
CA ARG A 96 13.52 -0.06 7.49
C ARG A 96 12.44 0.35 6.48
N LEU A 97 11.29 0.84 6.94
CA LEU A 97 10.20 1.30 6.08
C LEU A 97 10.60 2.48 5.20
N ASN A 98 11.46 3.37 5.70
CA ASN A 98 12.01 4.45 4.90
C ASN A 98 12.92 3.92 3.78
N ASP A 99 13.76 2.93 4.09
CA ASP A 99 14.63 2.31 3.10
C ASP A 99 13.80 1.54 2.05
N ASP A 100 12.82 0.77 2.50
CA ASP A 100 11.85 0.07 1.65
C ASP A 100 11.10 1.04 0.74
N TYR A 101 10.67 2.20 1.26
CA TYR A 101 10.01 3.25 0.48
C TYR A 101 10.90 3.75 -0.67
N TRP A 102 12.17 4.04 -0.39
CA TRP A 102 13.08 4.57 -1.43
C TRP A 102 13.44 3.51 -2.47
N GLN A 103 13.70 2.28 -2.03
CA GLN A 103 13.92 1.16 -2.94
C GLN A 103 12.70 0.92 -3.83
N HIS A 104 11.51 0.97 -3.23
CA HIS A 104 10.25 0.82 -3.94
C HIS A 104 10.01 1.96 -4.94
N LYS A 105 10.31 3.21 -4.56
CA LYS A 105 10.20 4.36 -5.46
C LYS A 105 11.13 4.23 -6.67
N GLN A 106 12.37 3.77 -6.47
CA GLN A 106 13.28 3.48 -7.58
C GLN A 106 12.76 2.35 -8.48
N HIS A 107 12.15 1.31 -7.89
CA HIS A 107 11.56 0.23 -8.66
C HIS A 107 10.37 0.71 -9.50
N LEU A 108 9.44 1.48 -8.93
CA LEU A 108 8.32 2.04 -9.66
C LEU A 108 8.81 2.93 -10.80
N TRP A 109 9.78 3.81 -10.54
CA TRP A 109 10.38 4.65 -11.59
C TRP A 109 10.93 3.81 -12.75
N ARG A 110 11.62 2.70 -12.48
CA ARG A 110 12.07 1.77 -13.52
C ARG A 110 10.90 1.16 -14.31
N LEU A 111 9.81 0.75 -13.66
CA LEU A 111 8.64 0.24 -14.36
C LEU A 111 7.97 1.30 -15.24
N GLU A 112 7.85 2.53 -14.74
CA GLU A 112 7.24 3.65 -15.46
C GLU A 112 8.09 4.10 -16.65
N THR A 113 9.42 4.14 -16.51
CA THR A 113 10.32 4.41 -17.66
C THR A 113 10.26 3.33 -18.73
N ASN A 114 9.87 2.10 -18.38
CA ASN A 114 9.67 0.98 -19.29
C ASN A 114 8.19 0.75 -19.64
N THR A 115 7.37 1.80 -19.56
CA THR A 115 5.95 1.74 -19.95
C THR A 115 5.82 1.23 -21.39
N PRO A 116 4.98 0.19 -21.65
CA PRO A 116 4.86 -0.37 -22.98
C PRO A 116 4.35 0.64 -24.00
N LEU A 117 5.04 0.70 -25.14
CA LEU A 117 4.57 1.48 -26.27
C LEU A 117 3.24 0.90 -26.78
N GLY A 118 2.24 1.76 -26.98
CA GLY A 118 0.96 1.34 -27.57
C GLY A 118 -0.23 1.59 -26.66
N ALA A 119 -1.27 0.76 -26.82
CA ALA A 119 -2.56 1.00 -26.20
C ALA A 119 -2.52 0.83 -24.67
N VAL A 120 -1.78 -0.16 -24.17
CA VAL A 120 -1.67 -0.45 -22.72
C VAL A 120 -0.99 0.70 -21.98
N GLY A 121 0.18 1.17 -22.45
CA GLY A 121 0.87 2.30 -21.85
C GLY A 121 0.04 3.59 -21.89
N ARG A 122 -0.53 3.93 -23.05
CA ARG A 122 -1.40 5.11 -23.18
C ARG A 122 -2.63 5.06 -22.26
N ALA A 123 -3.22 3.87 -22.11
CA ALA A 123 -4.35 3.69 -21.21
C ALA A 123 -3.92 3.93 -19.75
N TYR A 124 -2.79 3.34 -19.34
CA TYR A 124 -2.23 3.54 -18.00
C TYR A 124 -1.97 5.02 -17.71
N GLU A 125 -1.28 5.72 -18.61
CA GLU A 125 -0.99 7.16 -18.46
C GLU A 125 -2.28 7.98 -18.33
N ALA A 126 -3.26 7.74 -19.20
CA ALA A 126 -4.56 8.42 -19.16
C ALA A 126 -5.35 8.08 -17.87
N CYS A 127 -5.23 6.86 -17.36
CA CYS A 127 -5.80 6.45 -16.09
C CYS A 127 -5.17 7.24 -14.93
N ARG A 128 -3.83 7.30 -14.87
CA ARG A 128 -3.07 7.96 -13.78
C ARG A 128 -3.18 9.48 -13.76
N GLN A 129 -3.51 10.11 -14.89
CA GLN A 129 -3.83 11.54 -14.94
C GLN A 129 -5.11 11.90 -14.17
N LYS A 130 -6.01 10.94 -13.90
CA LYS A 130 -7.23 11.17 -13.13
C LYS A 130 -6.90 11.13 -11.63
N PRO A 131 -7.07 12.23 -10.87
CA PRO A 131 -6.68 12.26 -9.45
C PRO A 131 -7.40 11.23 -8.57
N ASN A 132 -8.58 10.77 -8.99
CA ASN A 132 -9.44 9.82 -8.27
C ASN A 132 -9.52 8.45 -8.96
N TRP A 133 -8.56 8.07 -9.81
CA TRP A 133 -8.56 6.78 -10.52
C TRP A 133 -8.75 5.57 -9.59
N TYR A 134 -8.22 5.66 -8.37
CA TYR A 134 -8.30 4.60 -7.36
C TYR A 134 -9.67 4.48 -6.70
N LEU A 135 -10.61 5.39 -6.98
CA LEU A 135 -11.98 5.40 -6.46
C LEU A 135 -12.99 4.87 -7.48
N SER A 136 -12.57 4.09 -8.48
CA SER A 136 -13.53 3.44 -9.36
C SER A 136 -14.51 2.57 -8.57
N GLU A 137 -15.72 2.39 -9.10
CA GLU A 137 -16.78 1.71 -8.37
C GLU A 137 -16.36 0.27 -8.05
N TRP A 138 -15.70 -0.38 -9.01
CA TRP A 138 -15.23 -1.74 -8.83
C TRP A 138 -14.13 -1.85 -7.76
N LEU A 139 -13.14 -0.94 -7.75
CA LEU A 139 -12.07 -0.95 -6.73
C LEU A 139 -12.64 -0.73 -5.33
N CYS A 140 -13.63 0.16 -5.20
CA CYS A 140 -14.34 0.38 -3.95
C CYS A 140 -15.07 -0.88 -3.47
N ARG A 141 -15.78 -1.57 -4.39
CA ARG A 141 -16.48 -2.82 -4.10
C ARG A 141 -15.52 -3.96 -3.76
N ASP A 142 -14.36 -4.06 -4.43
CA ASP A 142 -13.33 -5.05 -4.12
C ASP A 142 -12.77 -4.82 -2.71
N CYS A 143 -12.42 -3.57 -2.37
CA CYS A 143 -12.02 -3.20 -1.01
C CYS A 143 -13.08 -3.56 0.04
N ALA A 144 -14.36 -3.29 -0.24
CA ALA A 144 -15.46 -3.65 0.65
C ALA A 144 -15.69 -5.17 0.74
N GLY A 145 -15.59 -5.88 -0.37
CA GLY A 145 -15.77 -7.34 -0.47
C GLY A 145 -14.71 -8.09 0.32
N ARG A 146 -13.48 -7.56 0.39
CA ARG A 146 -12.41 -8.05 1.27
C ARG A 146 -12.61 -7.68 2.76
N GLY A 147 -13.75 -7.08 3.12
CA GLY A 147 -14.07 -6.68 4.49
C GLY A 147 -13.20 -5.53 5.03
N ARG A 148 -12.70 -4.63 4.16
CA ARG A 148 -11.79 -3.55 4.56
C ARG A 148 -12.51 -2.21 4.80
N CYS A 149 -11.75 -1.10 4.91
CA CYS A 149 -12.26 0.23 5.32
C CYS A 149 -13.54 0.67 4.58
N TYR A 150 -13.69 0.35 3.29
CA TYR A 150 -14.83 0.81 2.49
C TYR A 150 -16.15 0.20 2.99
N ARG A 151 -16.15 -1.08 3.41
CA ARG A 151 -17.31 -1.72 4.05
C ARG A 151 -17.67 -1.05 5.39
N ARG A 152 -16.65 -0.62 6.14
CA ARG A 152 -16.78 0.02 7.46
C ARG A 152 -17.06 1.52 7.40
N LYS A 153 -16.99 2.15 6.23
CA LYS A 153 -17.20 3.59 6.03
C LYS A 153 -16.32 4.47 6.93
N CYS A 154 -15.10 4.05 7.27
CA CYS A 154 -14.20 4.86 8.11
C CYS A 154 -13.54 6.03 7.35
N GLY A 155 -13.76 6.17 6.03
CA GLY A 155 -13.25 7.27 5.20
C GLY A 155 -11.77 7.17 4.81
N CYS A 156 -11.03 6.18 5.33
CA CYS A 156 -9.58 6.04 5.14
C CYS A 156 -9.14 5.90 3.66
N CYS A 157 -10.04 5.43 2.78
CA CYS A 157 -9.75 5.18 1.37
C CYS A 157 -9.97 6.40 0.47
N GLU A 158 -10.79 7.37 0.91
CA GLU A 158 -11.23 8.51 0.10
C GLU A 158 -10.41 9.76 0.38
N LYS A 159 -9.82 9.84 1.58
CA LYS A 159 -9.04 11.00 2.03
C LYS A 159 -7.55 10.74 1.84
N ALA A 160 -6.81 11.82 1.59
CA ALA A 160 -5.37 11.80 1.73
C ALA A 160 -5.00 11.40 3.16
N ARG A 161 -4.05 10.48 3.31
CA ARG A 161 -3.45 10.18 4.61
C ARG A 161 -2.48 11.29 5.01
N GLU A 162 -2.30 11.45 6.31
CA GLU A 162 -1.40 12.46 6.89
C GLU A 162 0.06 12.05 6.69
N THR A 163 0.59 12.36 5.51
CA THR A 163 1.98 12.08 5.11
C THR A 163 2.35 12.85 3.85
N GLU A 164 3.64 13.15 3.70
CA GLU A 164 4.22 13.74 2.49
C GLU A 164 4.64 12.70 1.44
N ARG A 165 4.44 11.41 1.73
CA ARG A 165 4.74 10.31 0.80
C ARG A 165 3.75 10.29 -0.38
N GLU A 166 4.20 9.76 -1.52
CA GLU A 166 3.44 9.75 -2.77
C GLU A 166 2.16 8.89 -2.72
N TRP A 167 2.23 7.71 -2.10
CA TRP A 167 1.08 6.80 -1.90
C TRP A 167 0.17 7.18 -0.73
N LYS A 168 -0.10 8.48 -0.55
CA LYS A 168 -1.02 8.99 0.49
C LYS A 168 -2.50 8.75 0.18
N HIS A 169 -2.82 8.50 -1.09
CA HIS A 169 -4.16 8.14 -1.57
C HIS A 169 -4.27 6.65 -1.90
N GLY A 170 -5.51 6.13 -1.97
CA GLY A 170 -5.77 4.75 -2.36
C GLY A 170 -6.42 3.90 -1.29
N HIS A 171 -6.88 2.72 -1.71
CA HIS A 171 -7.49 1.74 -0.82
C HIS A 171 -6.53 1.22 0.25
N CYS A 172 -7.12 0.79 1.36
CA CYS A 172 -6.38 0.22 2.48
C CYS A 172 -5.84 -1.17 2.14
N THR A 173 -4.62 -1.42 2.61
CA THR A 173 -3.99 -2.72 2.68
C THR A 173 -4.13 -3.28 4.10
N SER A 174 -3.55 -4.44 4.36
CA SER A 174 -3.48 -5.03 5.71
C SER A 174 -2.73 -4.14 6.71
N ALA A 175 -1.87 -3.24 6.25
CA ALA A 175 -1.13 -2.31 7.10
C ALA A 175 -1.97 -1.12 7.60
N CYS A 176 -3.19 -0.94 7.10
CA CYS A 176 -4.05 0.15 7.55
C CYS A 176 -4.50 -0.05 9.00
N ARG A 177 -4.32 0.98 9.85
CA ARG A 177 -4.78 0.99 11.25
C ARG A 177 -6.23 0.54 11.42
N CYS A 178 -7.16 1.07 10.63
CA CYS A 178 -8.57 0.69 10.69
C CYS A 178 -8.82 -0.76 10.26
N CYS A 179 -7.94 -1.37 9.47
CA CYS A 179 -8.03 -2.76 9.08
C CYS A 179 -7.43 -3.70 10.13
N ILE A 180 -6.32 -3.30 10.76
CA ILE A 180 -5.71 -4.04 11.86
C ILE A 180 -6.67 -4.09 13.06
N GLN A 181 -7.20 -2.94 13.48
CA GLN A 181 -8.11 -2.86 14.64
C GLN A 181 -9.41 -3.64 14.46
N SER A 182 -9.88 -3.79 13.22
CA SER A 182 -11.13 -4.49 12.92
C SER A 182 -11.00 -6.01 12.85
N LYS A 183 -9.77 -6.54 12.76
CA LYS A 183 -9.55 -7.97 12.94
C LYS A 183 -9.68 -8.24 14.43
N GLU A 184 -10.90 -8.46 14.89
CA GLU A 184 -11.20 -8.87 16.25
C GLU A 184 -10.37 -10.12 16.58
N CYS A 185 -9.37 -9.97 17.46
CA CYS A 185 -8.66 -11.07 18.13
C CYS A 185 -8.04 -12.16 17.22
N SER A 186 -6.86 -11.90 16.65
CA SER A 186 -5.79 -12.91 16.52
C SER A 186 -4.53 -12.29 15.91
N THR A 187 -3.46 -12.41 16.69
CA THR A 187 -2.05 -12.15 16.39
C THR A 187 -1.70 -10.77 15.79
N GLN A 188 -0.92 -10.01 16.56
CA GLN A 188 0.07 -9.05 16.04
C GLN A 188 1.16 -9.77 15.23
N ASP A 189 0.79 -10.75 14.40
CA ASP A 189 1.73 -11.33 13.47
C ASP A 189 2.18 -10.20 12.55
N LYS A 190 3.48 -10.22 12.25
CA LYS A 190 4.12 -9.29 11.33
C LYS A 190 3.57 -9.56 9.94
N VAL A 191 2.35 -9.10 9.66
CA VAL A 191 1.80 -9.12 8.31
C VAL A 191 2.80 -8.36 7.46
N THR A 192 3.32 -9.03 6.45
CA THR A 192 4.30 -8.49 5.51
C THR A 192 3.58 -7.95 4.28
N VAL A 193 4.33 -7.31 3.38
CA VAL A 193 3.77 -6.89 2.10
C VAL A 193 3.54 -8.08 1.18
N GLU A 194 4.35 -9.13 1.33
CA GLU A 194 4.21 -10.40 0.63
C GLU A 194 2.86 -11.06 0.98
N ASP A 195 2.50 -11.10 2.28
CA ASP A 195 1.18 -11.58 2.72
C ASP A 195 0.03 -10.77 2.11
N GLU A 196 0.21 -9.47 1.90
CA GLU A 196 -0.81 -8.64 1.26
C GLU A 196 -0.98 -8.99 -0.22
N LEU A 197 0.11 -9.27 -0.95
CA LEU A 197 0.05 -9.65 -2.35
C LEU A 197 -0.58 -11.03 -2.53
N GLU A 198 -0.37 -11.96 -1.60
CA GLU A 198 -1.05 -13.27 -1.60
C GLU A 198 -2.57 -13.17 -1.40
N VAL A 199 -3.03 -12.21 -0.59
CA VAL A 199 -4.46 -11.93 -0.35
C VAL A 199 -5.13 -11.28 -1.56
N VAL A 200 -4.35 -10.79 -2.53
CA VAL A 200 -4.82 -10.18 -3.78
C VAL A 200 -4.35 -11.03 -4.97
N PRO A 201 -4.82 -12.29 -5.12
CA PRO A 201 -4.27 -13.22 -6.09
C PRO A 201 -4.86 -12.94 -7.48
N PHE A 202 -4.36 -11.90 -8.14
CA PHE A 202 -4.56 -11.71 -9.57
C PHE A 202 -3.35 -12.21 -10.34
N ASP A 203 -3.60 -12.73 -11.54
CA ASP A 203 -2.56 -13.18 -12.45
C ASP A 203 -2.89 -12.65 -13.85
N LEU A 204 -2.27 -11.53 -14.23
CA LEU A 204 -2.53 -10.93 -15.54
C LEU A 204 -1.81 -11.70 -16.65
N VAL A 205 -0.78 -12.48 -16.35
CA VAL A 205 -0.07 -13.28 -17.33
C VAL A 205 -0.91 -14.48 -17.76
N ALA A 206 -1.52 -15.20 -16.80
CA ALA A 206 -2.47 -16.25 -17.09
C ALA A 206 -3.79 -15.70 -17.62
N TYR A 207 -4.23 -14.54 -17.10
CA TYR A 207 -5.42 -13.80 -17.54
C TYR A 207 -6.70 -14.66 -17.62
N LYS A 208 -6.93 -15.51 -16.61
CA LYS A 208 -7.98 -16.55 -16.68
C LYS A 208 -9.28 -16.21 -15.98
N THR A 209 -9.27 -15.31 -15.00
CA THR A 209 -10.44 -15.07 -14.14
C THR A 209 -11.11 -13.74 -14.47
N PRO A 210 -12.43 -13.60 -14.23
CA PRO A 210 -13.10 -12.31 -14.29
C PRO A 210 -12.46 -11.27 -13.37
N TYR A 211 -11.86 -11.72 -12.27
CA TYR A 211 -11.11 -10.88 -11.34
C TYR A 211 -9.89 -10.23 -12.00
N ASN A 212 -9.07 -11.01 -12.72
CA ASN A 212 -7.88 -10.51 -13.42
C ASN A 212 -8.26 -9.48 -14.48
N VAL A 213 -9.34 -9.75 -15.23
CA VAL A 213 -9.87 -8.82 -16.24
C VAL A 213 -10.27 -7.50 -15.58
N ARG A 214 -10.94 -7.54 -14.43
CA ARG A 214 -11.36 -6.33 -13.74
C ARG A 214 -10.18 -5.57 -13.16
N MET A 215 -9.26 -6.23 -12.47
CA MET A 215 -8.02 -5.61 -11.98
C MET A 215 -7.29 -4.86 -13.11
N PHE A 216 -7.10 -5.52 -14.26
CA PHE A 216 -6.48 -4.90 -15.42
C PHE A 216 -7.28 -3.69 -15.95
N ARG A 217 -8.60 -3.82 -16.10
CA ARG A 217 -9.47 -2.73 -16.60
C ARG A 217 -9.49 -1.53 -15.68
N GLU A 218 -9.50 -1.72 -14.38
CA GLU A 218 -9.52 -0.61 -13.42
C GLU A 218 -8.15 0.08 -13.34
N TYR A 219 -7.09 -0.69 -13.11
CA TYR A 219 -5.76 -0.13 -12.86
C TYR A 219 -5.08 0.43 -14.11
N ILE A 220 -5.30 -0.20 -15.27
CA ILE A 220 -4.63 0.18 -16.52
C ILE A 220 -5.56 1.03 -17.37
N TRP A 221 -6.83 0.68 -17.51
CA TRP A 221 -7.72 1.37 -18.44
C TRP A 221 -8.63 2.42 -17.79
N GLY A 222 -8.76 2.41 -16.46
CA GLY A 222 -9.69 3.29 -15.75
C GLY A 222 -11.13 3.15 -16.24
N MET A 223 -11.56 1.90 -16.51
CA MET A 223 -12.87 1.54 -17.11
C MET A 223 -13.87 0.91 -16.11
N GLY A 224 -14.05 1.51 -14.94
CA GLY A 224 -15.09 1.10 -14.00
C GLY A 224 -15.64 2.22 -13.15
#